data_AF-A0A914ZA42-F1
#
_entry.id   AF-A0A914ZA42-F1
#
_cell.length_a   1.000
_cell.length_b   1.000
_cell.length_c   1.000
_cell.angle_alpha   90.00
_cell.angle_beta   90.00
_cell.angle_gamma   90.00
#
_symmetry.space_group_name_H-M   'P 1'
#
loop_
_entity.id
_entity.type
_entity.pdbx_description
1 polymer ?
#
loop_
_entity_poly.entity_id
_entity_poly.type
_entity_poly.pdbx_seq_one_letter_code
_entity_poly.pdbx_strand_id
1 'polypeptide(L)'
;MQQLKEIADAVEEDDMLLAQYEAENLIAIYGTHVTNKALAGASITMLSFTKVDDSHTSVSIKANLSASFKANFLGIVKGEAHLKAHFGLDFDSTTHDESSQSYIITKGGADVNRLLDKNDDGNKLHVDSVVGIKFNSVPLYTLVHENSVKSHKNTTMKIVQELITDATQEYFRHNTIPGCMNPEMPNYFYKANVDDNSCQMEFRWPTFGGIFQKCQFLGSYLAGNGDKNNFTSIDYCKQYELKNPYTKDYTCTFGFDATEIDSFYVTVKNRTHSVQFSTCSNSSSVIFVHW
;
A
#
# COMPACT_ATOMS: atom_id res chain seq x y z
N MET A 1 10.32 -7.48 -22.07
CA MET A 1 10.05 -8.11 -23.38
C MET A 1 9.71 -9.58 -23.24
N GLN A 2 10.53 -10.38 -22.55
CA GLN A 2 10.22 -11.80 -22.34
C GLN A 2 8.90 -12.01 -21.57
N GLN A 3 8.68 -11.33 -20.44
CA GLN A 3 7.40 -11.46 -19.71
C GLN A 3 6.17 -10.98 -20.46
N LEU A 4 6.30 -9.98 -21.33
CA LEU A 4 5.18 -9.58 -22.19
C LEU A 4 4.79 -10.69 -23.16
N LYS A 5 5.74 -11.55 -23.57
CA LYS A 5 5.45 -12.74 -24.37
C LYS A 5 4.75 -13.79 -23.52
N GLU A 6 5.23 -14.04 -22.30
CA GLU A 6 4.63 -15.05 -21.40
C GLU A 6 3.16 -14.72 -21.08
N ILE A 7 2.85 -13.45 -20.81
CA ILE A 7 1.45 -13.00 -20.63
C ILE A 7 0.66 -13.21 -21.94
N ALA A 8 1.24 -12.84 -23.09
CA ALA A 8 0.57 -12.98 -24.38
C ALA A 8 0.32 -14.44 -24.80
N ASP A 9 1.27 -15.33 -24.52
CA ASP A 9 1.16 -16.78 -24.75
C ASP A 9 0.01 -17.35 -23.91
N ALA A 10 -0.06 -17.00 -22.61
CA ALA A 10 -1.16 -17.42 -21.74
C ALA A 10 -2.53 -16.91 -22.21
N VAL A 11 -2.62 -15.67 -22.71
CA VAL A 11 -3.85 -15.14 -23.31
C VAL A 11 -4.25 -15.92 -24.58
N GLU A 12 -3.30 -16.28 -25.45
CA GLU A 12 -3.58 -17.04 -26.66
C GLU A 12 -3.95 -18.51 -26.40
N GLU A 13 -3.52 -19.04 -25.26
CA GLU A 13 -3.87 -20.37 -24.74
C GLU A 13 -5.17 -20.40 -23.92
N ASP A 14 -5.86 -19.26 -23.78
CA ASP A 14 -7.10 -19.10 -22.98
C ASP A 14 -6.90 -19.37 -21.46
N ASP A 15 -5.66 -19.25 -20.98
CA ASP A 15 -5.32 -19.33 -19.55
C ASP A 15 -5.23 -17.94 -18.93
N MET A 16 -6.40 -17.33 -18.71
CA MET A 16 -6.50 -15.98 -18.16
C MET A 16 -6.01 -15.86 -16.70
N LEU A 17 -6.05 -16.96 -15.94
CA LEU A 17 -5.55 -16.96 -14.56
C LEU A 17 -4.03 -16.85 -14.55
N LEU A 18 -3.35 -17.62 -15.41
CA LEU A 18 -1.90 -17.50 -15.59
C LEU A 18 -1.53 -16.12 -16.16
N ALA A 19 -2.27 -15.62 -17.14
CA ALA A 19 -2.02 -14.31 -17.73
C ALA A 19 -2.12 -13.17 -16.68
N GLN A 20 -3.13 -13.22 -15.81
CA GLN A 20 -3.27 -12.27 -14.71
C GLN A 20 -2.12 -12.39 -13.71
N TYR A 21 -1.78 -13.61 -13.29
CA TYR A 21 -0.66 -13.85 -12.38
C TYR A 21 0.67 -13.31 -12.93
N GLU A 22 0.95 -13.52 -14.22
CA GLU A 22 2.17 -13.01 -14.84
C GLU A 22 2.16 -11.49 -15.01
N ALA A 23 0.99 -10.87 -15.23
CA ALA A 23 0.86 -9.41 -15.22
C ALA A 23 1.15 -8.82 -13.83
N GLU A 24 0.66 -9.46 -12.76
CA GLU A 24 0.98 -9.06 -11.38
C GLU A 24 2.48 -9.22 -11.07
N ASN A 25 3.09 -10.34 -11.49
CA ASN A 25 4.54 -10.56 -11.37
C ASN A 25 5.36 -9.51 -12.12
N LEU A 26 4.94 -9.10 -13.32
CA LEU A 26 5.59 -8.04 -14.08
C LEU A 26 5.65 -6.74 -13.25
N ILE A 27 4.53 -6.35 -12.61
CA ILE A 27 4.47 -5.18 -11.74
C ILE A 27 5.36 -5.36 -10.51
N ALA A 28 5.38 -6.54 -9.90
CA ALA A 28 6.22 -6.81 -8.73
C ALA A 28 7.73 -6.70 -9.05
N ILE A 29 8.16 -7.12 -10.24
CA ILE A 29 9.58 -7.15 -10.63
C ILE A 29 10.04 -5.81 -11.20
N TYR A 30 9.23 -5.16 -12.05
CA TYR A 30 9.63 -3.94 -12.78
C TYR A 30 9.07 -2.65 -12.18
N GLY A 31 8.16 -2.76 -11.21
CA GLY A 31 7.43 -1.64 -10.65
C GLY A 31 6.30 -1.14 -11.56
N THR A 32 5.61 -0.11 -11.09
CA THR A 32 4.42 0.45 -11.77
C THR A 32 4.74 1.51 -12.82
N HIS A 33 5.97 2.03 -12.84
CA HIS A 33 6.38 3.16 -13.67
C HIS A 33 7.77 2.96 -14.26
N VAL A 34 7.99 3.56 -15.43
CA VAL A 34 9.31 3.61 -16.08
C VAL A 34 9.79 5.05 -16.11
N THR A 35 11.02 5.24 -15.64
CA THR A 35 11.70 6.53 -15.72
C THR A 35 12.15 6.80 -17.16
N ASN A 36 11.66 7.88 -17.77
CA ASN A 36 12.08 8.29 -19.11
C ASN A 36 13.11 9.43 -19.10
N LYS A 37 13.17 10.19 -18.01
CA LYS A 37 14.13 11.28 -17.83
C LYS A 37 14.52 11.38 -16.37
N ALA A 38 15.81 11.54 -16.11
CA ALA A 38 16.34 11.79 -14.79
C ALA A 38 17.19 13.07 -14.80
N LEU A 39 17.09 13.87 -13.73
CA LEU A 39 18.06 14.90 -13.41
C LEU A 39 19.16 14.25 -12.58
N ALA A 40 20.35 14.16 -13.16
CA ALA A 40 21.54 13.63 -12.51
C ALA A 40 22.25 14.76 -11.75
N GLY A 41 22.60 14.54 -10.49
CA GLY A 41 23.38 15.49 -9.69
C GLY A 41 23.82 14.93 -8.34
N ALA A 42 24.16 15.82 -7.42
CA ALA A 42 24.22 15.54 -5.98
C ALA A 42 23.28 16.48 -5.20
N SER A 43 22.75 16.01 -4.07
CA SER A 43 21.92 16.82 -3.17
C SER A 43 22.33 16.63 -1.72
N ILE A 44 22.34 17.72 -0.95
CA ILE A 44 22.50 17.71 0.51
C ILE A 44 21.21 18.32 1.08
N THR A 45 20.53 17.58 1.93
CA THR A 45 19.25 18.00 2.54
C THR A 45 19.36 17.94 4.05
N MET A 46 18.89 18.98 4.73
CA MET A 46 18.72 18.99 6.19
C MET A 46 17.23 18.94 6.53
N LEU A 47 16.84 17.92 7.31
CA LEU A 47 15.50 17.77 7.85
C LEU A 47 15.56 18.11 9.34
N SER A 48 14.85 19.16 9.75
CA SER A 48 14.78 19.59 11.16
C SER A 48 13.35 19.51 11.67
N PHE A 49 13.17 18.79 12.76
CA PHE A 49 11.93 18.67 13.52
C PHE A 49 12.06 19.48 14.79
N THR A 50 11.07 20.31 15.07
CA THR A 50 10.97 21.02 16.34
C THR A 50 9.52 20.98 16.78
N LYS A 51 9.30 20.89 18.09
CA LYS A 51 7.96 21.01 18.63
C LYS A 51 7.53 22.47 18.51
N VAL A 52 6.33 22.68 17.99
CA VAL A 52 5.74 24.00 17.86
C VAL A 52 4.31 23.87 18.35
N ASP A 53 3.91 24.76 19.26
CA ASP A 53 2.51 24.88 19.67
C ASP A 53 1.74 25.64 18.58
N ASP A 54 0.99 24.90 17.75
CA ASP A 54 0.24 25.45 16.61
C ASP A 54 -0.83 26.46 17.04
N SER A 55 -1.30 26.43 18.28
CA SER A 55 -2.28 27.39 18.81
C SER A 55 -1.73 28.81 18.97
N HIS A 56 -0.40 28.93 19.10
CA HIS A 56 0.29 30.20 19.35
C HIS A 56 1.32 30.55 18.28
N THR A 57 1.44 29.77 17.19
CA THR A 57 2.45 30.03 16.17
C THR A 57 1.98 31.08 15.16
N SER A 58 2.59 32.25 15.18
CA SER A 58 2.41 33.25 14.12
C SER A 58 3.21 32.91 12.86
N VAL A 59 2.82 33.52 11.73
CA VAL A 59 3.61 33.48 10.48
C VAL A 59 5.03 34.00 10.70
N SER A 60 5.21 35.00 11.57
CA SER A 60 6.54 35.55 11.89
C SER A 60 7.43 34.55 12.64
N ILE A 61 6.87 33.74 13.56
CA ILE A 61 7.62 32.68 14.24
C ILE A 61 8.07 31.62 13.23
N LYS A 62 7.16 31.17 12.34
CA LYS A 62 7.50 30.19 11.28
C LYS A 62 8.59 30.71 10.34
N ALA A 63 8.54 32.00 9.97
CA ALA A 63 9.54 32.63 9.12
C ALA A 63 10.92 32.72 9.80
N ASN A 64 10.96 33.15 11.06
CA ASN A 64 12.20 33.23 11.84
C ASN A 64 12.84 31.85 12.02
N LEU A 65 12.05 30.84 12.37
CA LEU A 65 12.51 29.47 12.51
C LEU A 65 13.10 28.93 11.19
N SER A 66 12.41 29.17 10.07
CA SER A 66 12.91 28.80 8.74
C SER A 66 14.23 29.49 8.41
N ALA A 67 14.37 30.79 8.74
CA ALA A 67 15.61 31.53 8.54
C ALA A 67 16.76 30.94 9.38
N SER A 68 16.51 30.62 10.65
CA SER A 68 17.49 29.97 11.53
C SER A 68 17.95 28.62 11.00
N PHE A 69 17.03 27.76 10.52
CA PHE A 69 17.40 26.48 9.91
C PHE A 69 18.25 26.65 8.64
N LYS A 70 17.94 27.64 7.80
CA LYS A 70 18.76 27.95 6.61
C LYS A 70 20.15 28.44 6.98
N ALA A 71 20.26 29.32 7.97
CA ALA A 71 21.55 29.82 8.45
C ALA A 71 22.42 28.67 9.00
N ASN A 72 21.82 27.76 9.77
CA ASN A 72 22.51 26.57 10.28
C ASN A 72 23.00 25.66 9.15
N PHE A 73 22.13 25.35 8.19
CA PHE A 73 22.51 24.54 7.02
C PHE A 73 23.67 25.15 6.24
N LEU A 74 23.66 26.47 6.00
CA LEU A 74 24.76 27.18 5.35
C LEU A 74 26.06 27.11 6.17
N GLY A 75 25.97 27.26 7.49
CA GLY A 75 27.12 27.11 8.38
C GLY A 75 27.75 25.72 8.28
N ILE A 76 26.94 24.66 8.17
CA ILE A 76 27.43 23.28 8.01
C ILE A 76 28.14 23.12 6.66
N VAL A 77 27.50 23.56 5.57
CA VAL A 77 28.05 23.46 4.22
C VAL A 77 29.34 24.26 4.06
N LYS A 78 29.46 25.41 4.73
CA LYS A 78 30.68 26.23 4.74
C LYS A 78 31.77 25.71 5.69
N GLY A 79 31.47 24.70 6.51
CA GLY A 79 32.38 24.20 7.54
C GLY A 79 32.54 25.14 8.75
N GLU A 80 31.65 26.12 8.90
CA GLU A 80 31.62 27.11 9.99
C GLU A 80 30.86 26.58 11.23
N ALA A 81 29.92 25.65 11.05
CA ALA A 81 29.07 25.12 12.13
C ALA A 81 29.43 23.68 12.53
N HIS A 82 29.15 23.33 13.79
CA HIS A 82 29.40 22.01 14.37
C HIS A 82 28.07 21.34 14.76
N LEU A 83 27.86 20.08 14.35
CA LEU A 83 26.89 19.19 15.00
C LEU A 83 27.49 18.63 16.29
N LYS A 84 27.71 19.46 17.30
CA LYS A 84 27.86 18.94 18.66
C LYS A 84 26.47 18.74 19.22
N ALA A 85 26.20 17.52 19.68
CA ALA A 85 24.97 17.10 20.35
C ALA A 85 24.67 18.00 21.56
N HIS A 86 23.92 19.08 21.31
CA HIS A 86 22.91 19.71 22.13
C HIS A 86 22.30 20.79 21.23
N PHE A 87 21.14 20.49 20.68
CA PHE A 87 20.43 21.37 19.74
C PHE A 87 19.76 22.53 20.49
N GLY A 88 20.58 23.40 21.08
CA GLY A 88 20.15 24.73 21.50
C GLY A 88 20.24 25.67 20.31
N LEU A 89 19.12 25.88 19.62
CA LEU A 89 18.97 27.10 18.84
C LEU A 89 18.91 28.22 19.88
N ASP A 90 19.95 29.06 19.95
CA ASP A 90 19.92 30.27 20.78
C ASP A 90 19.00 31.29 20.09
N PHE A 91 17.71 30.97 20.10
CA PHE A 91 16.63 31.89 19.82
C PHE A 91 16.31 32.54 21.17
N ASP A 92 16.69 33.80 21.30
CA ASP A 92 16.47 34.67 22.45
C ASP A 92 15.35 34.21 23.41
N SER A 93 15.77 33.51 24.46
CA SER A 93 15.23 33.41 25.83
C SER A 93 13.72 33.37 26.12
N THR A 94 12.83 33.16 25.14
CA THR A 94 11.37 33.26 25.39
C THR A 94 10.52 32.07 24.95
N THR A 95 11.08 31.06 24.30
CA THR A 95 10.33 29.83 23.98
C THR A 95 11.13 28.61 24.38
N HIS A 96 10.54 27.82 25.28
CA HIS A 96 11.15 26.72 26.01
C HIS A 96 11.97 25.75 25.15
N ASP A 97 13.07 25.34 25.77
CA ASP A 97 13.96 24.22 25.46
C ASP A 97 13.15 22.94 25.17
N GLU A 98 12.89 22.59 23.91
CA GLU A 98 12.07 21.42 23.56
C GLU A 98 12.62 20.66 22.34
N SER A 99 13.39 19.60 22.61
CA SER A 99 13.77 18.48 21.75
C SER A 99 13.66 18.73 20.22
N SER A 100 14.62 19.44 19.65
CA SER A 100 14.76 19.48 18.19
C SER A 100 15.64 18.33 17.70
N GLN A 101 15.20 17.64 16.65
CA GLN A 101 15.93 16.57 16.00
C GLN A 101 16.26 17.00 14.57
N SER A 102 17.52 16.85 14.16
CA SER A 102 17.94 17.19 12.80
C SER A 102 18.72 16.07 12.14
N TYR A 103 18.46 15.84 10.87
CA TYR A 103 19.10 14.82 10.04
C TYR A 103 19.70 15.47 8.79
N ILE A 104 20.90 15.06 8.41
CA ILE A 104 21.50 15.41 7.12
C ILE A 104 21.46 14.16 6.24
N ILE A 105 20.94 14.35 5.02
CA ILE A 105 20.86 13.31 4.00
C ILE A 105 21.61 13.81 2.78
N THR A 106 22.64 13.09 2.37
CA THR A 106 23.31 13.31 1.08
C THR A 106 22.84 12.26 0.08
N LYS A 107 22.69 12.66 -1.19
CA LYS A 107 22.46 11.76 -2.32
C LYS A 107 23.45 12.12 -3.41
N GLY A 108 24.36 11.21 -3.73
CA GLY A 108 25.52 11.52 -4.56
C GLY A 108 26.43 12.57 -3.92
N GLY A 109 27.54 12.87 -4.59
CA GLY A 109 28.53 13.84 -4.14
C GLY A 109 29.24 13.44 -2.86
N ALA A 110 29.51 14.43 -2.00
CA ALA A 110 30.30 14.26 -0.80
C ALA A 110 29.60 13.42 0.29
N ASP A 111 30.40 12.60 0.98
CA ASP A 111 29.99 11.86 2.17
C ASP A 111 29.59 12.84 3.30
N VAL A 112 28.55 12.50 4.06
CA VAL A 112 28.11 13.26 5.24
C VAL A 112 29.28 13.51 6.20
N ASN A 113 30.16 12.53 6.38
CA ASN A 113 31.31 12.64 7.28
C ASN A 113 32.29 13.74 6.84
N ARG A 114 32.50 13.94 5.53
CA ARG A 114 33.33 15.05 5.01
C ARG A 114 32.68 16.41 5.27
N LEU A 115 31.36 16.52 5.16
CA LEU A 115 30.65 17.75 5.50
C LEU A 115 30.88 18.13 6.97
N LEU A 116 30.93 17.12 7.85
CA LEU A 116 31.08 17.30 9.29
C LEU A 116 32.54 17.38 9.77
N ASP A 117 33.52 17.00 8.95
CA ASP A 117 34.94 17.09 9.31
C ASP A 117 35.42 18.55 9.33
N LYS A 118 36.09 18.93 10.41
CA LYS A 118 36.62 20.29 10.62
C LYS A 118 37.95 20.53 9.92
N ASN A 119 38.63 19.46 9.55
CA ASN A 119 39.96 19.50 8.96
C ASN A 119 39.93 19.34 7.43
N ASP A 120 38.74 19.19 6.82
CA ASP A 120 38.60 19.16 5.36
C ASP A 120 38.95 20.54 4.78
N ASP A 121 39.87 20.51 3.81
CA ASP A 121 40.70 21.58 3.28
C ASP A 121 40.03 22.41 2.15
N GLY A 122 38.70 22.34 2.06
CA GLY A 122 37.92 23.35 1.35
C GLY A 122 37.23 22.89 0.06
N ASN A 123 37.14 21.58 -0.18
CA ASN A 123 36.32 21.05 -1.28
C ASN A 123 35.20 20.10 -0.79
N LYS A 124 34.58 20.43 0.35
CA LYS A 124 33.49 19.67 1.00
C LYS A 124 32.28 19.38 0.10
N LEU A 125 32.12 20.13 -0.98
CA LEU A 125 31.02 20.00 -1.95
C LEU A 125 31.44 19.31 -3.25
N HIS A 126 32.64 18.71 -3.29
CA HIS A 126 33.08 18.00 -4.47
C HIS A 126 32.09 16.89 -4.82
N VAL A 127 31.73 16.82 -6.10
CA VAL A 127 30.77 15.83 -6.60
C VAL A 127 31.54 14.62 -7.09
N ASP A 128 31.90 13.74 -6.15
CA ASP A 128 32.63 12.49 -6.43
C ASP A 128 31.75 11.46 -7.15
N SER A 129 30.43 11.57 -6.99
CA SER A 129 29.44 10.69 -7.58
C SER A 129 28.18 11.45 -7.97
N VAL A 130 27.57 11.08 -9.09
CA VAL A 130 26.33 11.67 -9.56
C VAL A 130 25.25 10.61 -9.52
N VAL A 131 24.09 10.94 -8.93
CA VAL A 131 22.93 10.07 -8.83
C VAL A 131 21.69 10.76 -9.42
N GLY A 132 20.64 9.99 -9.71
CA GLY A 132 19.35 10.57 -10.07
C GLY A 132 18.69 11.24 -8.86
N ILE A 133 18.42 12.54 -8.97
CA ILE A 133 17.79 13.35 -7.90
C ILE A 133 16.31 13.55 -8.15
N LYS A 134 15.95 13.74 -9.42
CA LYS A 134 14.56 13.92 -9.85
C LYS A 134 14.30 13.01 -11.04
N PHE A 135 13.22 12.26 -10.95
CA PHE A 135 12.79 11.33 -11.98
C PHE A 135 11.48 11.83 -12.58
N ASN A 136 11.40 11.78 -13.90
CA ASN A 136 10.15 11.88 -14.63
C ASN A 136 9.83 10.47 -15.12
N SER A 137 8.65 10.00 -14.73
CA SER A 137 8.24 8.62 -14.95
C SER A 137 6.85 8.57 -15.55
N VAL A 138 6.62 7.57 -16.40
CA VAL A 138 5.32 7.28 -16.99
C VAL A 138 4.86 5.90 -16.53
N PRO A 139 3.55 5.63 -16.42
CA PRO A 139 3.07 4.32 -16.00
C PRO A 139 3.52 3.23 -16.97
N LEU A 140 3.92 2.07 -16.46
CA LEU A 140 4.51 0.98 -17.26
C LEU A 140 3.57 0.52 -18.39
N TYR A 141 2.28 0.38 -18.11
CA TYR A 141 1.27 -0.06 -19.09
C TYR A 141 1.18 0.87 -20.32
N THR A 142 1.58 2.14 -20.20
CA THR A 142 1.56 3.10 -21.32
C THR A 142 2.61 2.80 -22.38
N LEU A 143 3.62 1.99 -22.04
CA LEU A 143 4.68 1.55 -22.96
C LEU A 143 4.32 0.25 -23.71
N VAL A 144 3.22 -0.39 -23.33
CA VAL A 144 2.69 -1.57 -24.00
C VAL A 144 1.79 -1.08 -25.14
N HIS A 145 2.12 -1.48 -26.36
CA HIS A 145 1.42 -1.12 -27.58
C HIS A 145 1.06 -2.38 -28.35
N GLU A 146 0.12 -2.24 -29.30
CA GLU A 146 -0.37 -3.36 -30.12
C GLU A 146 0.74 -4.13 -30.86
N ASN A 147 1.89 -3.47 -31.12
CA ASN A 147 3.04 -4.04 -31.82
C ASN A 147 4.29 -4.22 -30.94
N SER A 148 4.18 -4.08 -29.60
CA SER A 148 5.31 -4.23 -28.68
C SER A 148 5.95 -5.62 -28.78
N VAL A 149 5.16 -6.63 -29.13
CA VAL A 149 5.61 -8.01 -29.36
C VAL A 149 5.18 -8.46 -30.75
N LYS A 150 6.10 -8.40 -31.72
CA LYS A 150 5.81 -8.70 -33.14
C LYS A 150 5.39 -10.15 -33.43
N SER A 151 5.64 -11.09 -32.51
CA SER A 151 5.25 -12.50 -32.66
C SER A 151 3.77 -12.77 -32.39
N HIS A 152 3.06 -11.81 -31.80
CA HIS A 152 1.69 -11.98 -31.30
C HIS A 152 0.72 -11.03 -32.01
N LYS A 153 -0.58 -11.34 -31.95
CA LYS A 153 -1.60 -10.51 -32.61
C LYS A 153 -1.79 -9.18 -31.87
N ASN A 154 -2.11 -8.12 -32.61
CA ASN A 154 -2.47 -6.82 -32.02
C ASN A 154 -3.62 -6.92 -31.01
N THR A 155 -4.59 -7.81 -31.25
CA THR A 155 -5.72 -8.04 -30.33
C THR A 155 -5.25 -8.65 -29.00
N THR A 156 -4.32 -9.60 -29.04
CA THR A 156 -3.69 -10.18 -27.84
C THR A 156 -2.99 -9.10 -27.04
N MET A 157 -2.22 -8.23 -27.71
CA MET A 157 -1.47 -7.17 -27.04
C MET A 157 -2.33 -6.10 -26.37
N LYS A 158 -3.58 -5.89 -26.83
CA LYS A 158 -4.55 -5.04 -26.12
C LYS A 158 -4.97 -5.63 -24.78
N ILE A 159 -5.29 -6.93 -24.77
CA ILE A 159 -5.64 -7.66 -23.55
C ILE A 159 -4.44 -7.65 -22.58
N VAL A 160 -3.22 -7.87 -23.09
CA VAL A 160 -2.00 -7.76 -22.27
C VAL A 160 -1.86 -6.36 -21.65
N GLN A 161 -2.12 -5.29 -22.41
CA GLN A 161 -2.08 -3.93 -21.88
C GLN A 161 -3.11 -3.73 -20.77
N GLU A 162 -4.35 -4.19 -20.97
CA GLU A 162 -5.42 -4.12 -19.97
C GLU A 162 -5.06 -4.89 -18.70
N LEU A 163 -4.56 -6.12 -18.81
CA LEU A 163 -4.10 -6.92 -17.67
C LEU A 163 -3.01 -6.21 -16.84
N ILE A 164 -2.06 -5.56 -17.50
CA ILE A 164 -0.99 -4.81 -16.82
C ILE A 164 -1.55 -3.53 -16.18
N THR A 165 -2.51 -2.86 -16.82
CA THR A 165 -3.24 -1.73 -16.23
C THR A 165 -3.98 -2.17 -14.97
N ASP A 166 -4.72 -3.27 -15.01
CA ASP A 166 -5.48 -3.79 -13.88
C ASP A 166 -4.55 -4.23 -12.74
N ALA A 167 -3.48 -4.98 -13.04
CA ALA A 167 -2.47 -5.35 -12.05
C ALA A 167 -1.82 -4.13 -11.38
N THR A 168 -1.60 -3.05 -12.16
CA THR A 168 -1.10 -1.77 -11.61
C THR A 168 -2.09 -1.14 -10.64
N GLN A 169 -3.38 -1.13 -10.98
CA GLN A 169 -4.43 -0.58 -10.12
C GLN A 169 -4.59 -1.40 -8.84
N GLU A 170 -4.59 -2.73 -8.97
CA GLU A 170 -4.68 -3.64 -7.83
C GLU A 170 -3.49 -3.48 -6.88
N TYR A 171 -2.28 -3.28 -7.38
CA TYR A 171 -1.13 -2.95 -6.55
C TYR A 171 -1.41 -1.73 -5.66
N PHE A 172 -1.94 -0.64 -6.22
CA PHE A 172 -2.25 0.56 -5.42
C PHE A 172 -3.45 0.35 -4.49
N ARG A 173 -4.49 -0.37 -4.94
CA ARG A 173 -5.67 -0.67 -4.13
C ARG A 173 -5.31 -1.44 -2.86
N HIS A 174 -4.46 -2.47 -2.97
CA HIS A 174 -4.02 -3.27 -1.81
C HIS A 174 -3.07 -2.51 -0.88
N ASN A 175 -2.32 -1.53 -1.39
CA ASN A 175 -1.44 -0.68 -0.60
C ASN A 175 -2.13 0.60 -0.07
N THR A 176 -3.42 0.77 -0.34
CA THR A 176 -4.23 1.87 0.21
C THR A 176 -4.80 1.45 1.55
N ILE A 177 -4.42 2.17 2.60
CA ILE A 177 -4.93 2.01 3.96
C ILE A 177 -5.78 3.25 4.26
N PRO A 178 -7.11 3.17 4.09
CA PRO A 178 -8.00 4.28 4.41
C PRO A 178 -8.11 4.47 5.93
N GLY A 179 -8.34 5.70 6.38
CA GLY A 179 -8.69 5.99 7.77
C GLY A 179 -8.57 7.47 8.12
N CYS A 180 -9.01 7.84 9.33
CA CYS A 180 -8.87 9.20 9.82
C CYS A 180 -7.39 9.58 9.99
N MET A 181 -6.94 10.60 9.25
CA MET A 181 -5.56 11.09 9.28
C MET A 181 -5.34 12.29 10.21
N ASN A 182 -6.37 12.76 10.93
CA ASN A 182 -6.25 13.87 11.88
C ASN A 182 -5.81 13.36 13.27
N PRO A 183 -4.58 13.68 13.74
CA PRO A 183 -4.07 13.21 15.03
C PRO A 183 -4.80 13.75 16.26
N GLU A 184 -5.60 14.81 16.11
CA GLU A 184 -6.41 15.37 17.19
C GLU A 184 -7.72 14.60 17.44
N MET A 185 -8.11 13.71 16.51
CA MET A 185 -9.38 12.99 16.60
C MET A 185 -9.26 11.65 17.35
N PRO A 186 -10.27 11.25 18.14
CA PRO A 186 -10.22 10.00 18.91
C PRO A 186 -10.05 8.73 18.05
N ASN A 187 -10.50 8.76 16.80
CA ASN A 187 -10.39 7.66 15.86
C ASN A 187 -9.22 7.81 14.86
N TYR A 188 -8.23 8.64 15.18
CA TYR A 188 -7.00 8.76 14.39
C TYR A 188 -6.37 7.38 14.12
N PHE A 189 -6.11 7.09 12.85
CA PHE A 189 -5.47 5.86 12.43
C PHE A 189 -4.08 6.15 11.86
N TYR A 190 -3.04 5.98 12.70
CA TYR A 190 -1.65 6.30 12.34
C TYR A 190 -1.07 5.52 11.15
N LYS A 191 -1.72 4.43 10.71
CA LYS A 191 -1.33 3.68 9.51
C LYS A 191 -2.04 4.15 8.24
N ALA A 192 -3.06 5.00 8.36
CA ALA A 192 -3.80 5.49 7.21
C ALA A 192 -2.89 6.33 6.30
N ASN A 193 -2.95 6.05 5.00
CA ASN A 193 -2.25 6.81 3.98
C ASN A 193 -3.21 7.54 3.03
N VAL A 194 -4.52 7.34 3.20
CA VAL A 194 -5.60 8.04 2.50
C VAL A 194 -6.68 8.40 3.52
N ASP A 195 -7.09 9.68 3.53
CA ASP A 195 -8.19 10.14 4.38
C ASP A 195 -9.52 9.63 3.83
N ASP A 196 -10.27 8.94 4.67
CA ASP A 196 -11.59 8.37 4.34
C ASP A 196 -12.75 9.24 4.86
N ASN A 197 -12.46 10.42 5.42
CA ASN A 197 -13.41 11.32 6.06
C ASN A 197 -14.08 10.74 7.33
N SER A 198 -13.57 9.63 7.89
CA SER A 198 -14.12 9.03 9.12
C SER A 198 -13.86 9.87 10.37
N CYS A 199 -12.98 10.87 10.30
CA CYS A 199 -12.66 11.76 11.43
C CYS A 199 -13.90 12.46 12.03
N GLN A 200 -14.99 12.63 11.28
CA GLN A 200 -16.18 13.35 11.72
C GLN A 200 -17.27 12.44 12.29
N MET A 201 -17.03 11.12 12.41
CA MET A 201 -18.09 10.17 12.77
C MET A 201 -18.43 10.17 14.26
N GLU A 202 -19.73 10.23 14.56
CA GLU A 202 -20.24 9.82 15.86
C GLU A 202 -20.05 8.31 16.02
N PHE A 203 -19.26 7.92 17.02
CA PHE A 203 -19.01 6.53 17.34
C PHE A 203 -20.32 5.86 17.81
N ARG A 204 -20.89 5.01 16.95
CA ARG A 204 -21.98 4.11 17.31
C ARG A 204 -21.40 2.71 17.48
N TRP A 205 -21.66 2.08 18.63
CA TRP A 205 -21.30 0.69 18.87
C TRP A 205 -22.03 -0.20 17.85
N PRO A 206 -21.34 -0.80 16.86
CA PRO A 206 -21.99 -1.72 15.96
C PRO A 206 -22.38 -2.96 16.76
N THR A 207 -23.62 -3.41 16.60
CA THR A 207 -24.05 -4.69 17.14
C THR A 207 -23.79 -5.77 16.09
N PHE A 208 -23.18 -6.88 16.50
CA PHE A 208 -22.80 -7.97 15.62
C PHE A 208 -23.65 -9.22 15.93
N GLY A 209 -24.41 -9.69 14.95
CA GLY A 209 -25.33 -10.83 15.09
C GLY A 209 -24.69 -12.20 14.83
N GLY A 210 -23.39 -12.23 14.54
CA GLY A 210 -22.63 -13.43 14.20
C GLY A 210 -22.22 -13.51 12.72
N ILE A 211 -21.54 -14.59 12.38
CA ILE A 211 -21.16 -14.99 11.02
C ILE A 211 -21.56 -16.43 10.80
N PHE A 212 -21.82 -16.80 9.55
CA PHE A 212 -21.96 -18.19 9.15
C PHE A 212 -21.43 -18.39 7.73
N GLN A 213 -21.04 -19.62 7.42
CA GLN A 213 -20.52 -20.04 6.14
C GLN A 213 -21.26 -21.29 5.69
N LYS A 214 -21.82 -21.26 4.49
CA LYS A 214 -22.47 -22.41 3.86
C LYS A 214 -21.55 -23.01 2.81
N CYS A 215 -21.63 -24.32 2.64
CA CYS A 215 -20.98 -25.03 1.55
C CYS A 215 -22.00 -25.92 0.82
N GLN A 216 -22.03 -25.84 -0.50
CA GLN A 216 -22.93 -26.62 -1.34
C GLN A 216 -22.19 -27.24 -2.51
N PHE A 217 -22.39 -28.54 -2.74
CA PHE A 217 -21.90 -29.22 -3.94
C PHE A 217 -22.72 -28.81 -5.18
N LEU A 218 -22.06 -28.45 -6.27
CA LEU A 218 -22.70 -27.96 -7.50
C LEU A 218 -22.93 -29.03 -8.57
N GLY A 219 -22.49 -30.27 -8.36
CA GLY A 219 -22.72 -31.36 -9.30
C GLY A 219 -24.00 -32.14 -9.05
N SER A 220 -24.47 -32.89 -10.06
CA SER A 220 -25.50 -33.91 -9.88
C SER A 220 -24.90 -35.15 -9.22
N TYR A 221 -25.51 -35.66 -8.15
CA TYR A 221 -25.21 -37.00 -7.65
C TYR A 221 -25.58 -38.01 -8.74
N LEU A 222 -24.60 -38.43 -9.55
CA LEU A 222 -24.76 -39.67 -10.30
C LEU A 222 -24.77 -40.78 -9.27
N ALA A 223 -25.97 -41.30 -8.97
CA ALA A 223 -26.17 -42.50 -8.16
C ALA A 223 -25.60 -43.72 -8.93
N GLY A 224 -24.27 -43.79 -9.02
CA GLY A 224 -23.55 -44.95 -9.50
C GLY A 224 -23.40 -45.93 -8.34
N ASN A 225 -24.09 -47.06 -8.43
CA ASN A 225 -23.83 -48.24 -7.62
C ASN A 225 -22.33 -48.55 -7.59
N GLY A 226 -21.68 -48.54 -6.41
CA GLY A 226 -20.47 -49.35 -6.24
C GLY A 226 -19.38 -48.84 -5.29
N ASP A 227 -19.21 -47.53 -5.09
CA ASP A 227 -18.10 -47.07 -4.25
C ASP A 227 -18.48 -46.95 -2.78
N LYS A 228 -18.29 -48.06 -2.07
CA LYS A 228 -18.33 -48.13 -0.59
C LYS A 228 -17.17 -47.40 0.09
N ASN A 229 -16.28 -46.76 -0.67
CA ASN A 229 -15.30 -45.79 -0.16
C ASN A 229 -15.95 -44.41 -0.13
N ASN A 230 -16.71 -44.26 0.95
CA ASN A 230 -17.69 -43.24 1.29
C ASN A 230 -17.13 -41.81 1.41
N PHE A 231 -16.53 -41.25 0.36
CA PHE A 231 -16.24 -39.80 0.28
C PHE A 231 -17.43 -39.10 -0.37
N THR A 232 -18.52 -39.01 0.39
CA THR A 232 -19.68 -38.18 0.03
C THR A 232 -19.22 -36.72 -0.02
N SER A 233 -19.72 -35.92 -0.96
CA SER A 233 -19.44 -34.46 -1.01
C SER A 233 -19.70 -33.74 0.33
N ILE A 234 -20.51 -34.34 1.21
CA ILE A 234 -20.74 -33.95 2.60
C ILE A 234 -19.43 -33.87 3.40
N ASP A 235 -18.43 -34.73 3.13
CA ASP A 235 -17.18 -34.75 3.90
C ASP A 235 -16.25 -33.59 3.54
N TYR A 236 -16.32 -33.06 2.31
CA TYR A 236 -15.54 -31.87 1.91
C TYR A 236 -16.14 -30.58 2.47
N CYS A 237 -17.46 -30.49 2.58
CA CYS A 237 -18.10 -29.28 3.11
C CYS A 237 -17.84 -29.08 4.61
N LYS A 238 -17.57 -30.14 5.39
CA LYS A 238 -17.36 -30.03 6.85
C LYS A 238 -16.31 -28.99 7.27
N GLN A 239 -15.24 -28.81 6.48
CA GLN A 239 -14.20 -27.82 6.79
C GLN A 239 -14.55 -26.39 6.34
N TYR A 240 -15.56 -26.24 5.47
CA TYR A 240 -16.06 -24.97 4.95
C TYR A 240 -17.43 -24.61 5.51
N GLU A 241 -17.95 -25.37 6.46
CA GLU A 241 -19.21 -25.08 7.14
C GLU A 241 -18.93 -24.42 8.48
N LEU A 242 -19.46 -23.21 8.65
CA LEU A 242 -19.41 -22.49 9.93
C LEU A 242 -20.83 -22.09 10.29
N LYS A 243 -21.35 -22.65 11.38
CA LYS A 243 -22.66 -22.24 11.89
C LYS A 243 -22.50 -21.02 12.78
N ASN A 244 -23.51 -20.14 12.77
CA ASN A 244 -23.52 -18.99 13.65
C ASN A 244 -23.48 -19.47 15.12
N PRO A 245 -22.50 -19.03 15.94
CA PRO A 245 -22.37 -19.47 17.32
C PRO A 245 -23.61 -19.23 18.18
N TYR A 246 -24.45 -18.23 17.84
CA TYR A 246 -25.65 -17.87 18.59
C TYR A 246 -26.86 -18.73 18.23
N THR A 247 -27.10 -18.98 16.94
CA THR A 247 -28.26 -19.78 16.48
C THR A 247 -27.97 -21.26 16.38
N LYS A 248 -26.68 -21.65 16.35
CA LYS A 248 -26.21 -23.00 16.02
C LYS A 248 -26.73 -23.48 14.65
N ASP A 249 -26.94 -22.54 13.73
CA ASP A 249 -27.40 -22.78 12.37
C ASP A 249 -26.85 -21.72 11.40
N TYR A 250 -27.15 -21.86 10.10
CA TYR A 250 -26.76 -20.89 9.06
C TYR A 250 -27.75 -19.73 8.95
N THR A 251 -28.07 -19.13 10.10
CA THR A 251 -29.09 -18.08 10.25
C THR A 251 -28.63 -16.99 11.21
N CYS A 252 -29.23 -15.81 11.07
CA CYS A 252 -29.04 -14.70 12.00
C CYS A 252 -30.01 -14.77 13.18
N THR A 253 -29.60 -14.20 14.30
CA THR A 253 -30.49 -13.99 15.46
C THR A 253 -31.57 -12.95 15.15
N PHE A 254 -32.65 -12.95 15.93
CA PHE A 254 -33.72 -11.97 15.78
C PHE A 254 -33.18 -10.52 15.85
N GLY A 255 -33.58 -9.69 14.89
CA GLY A 255 -33.12 -8.29 14.78
C GLY A 255 -31.86 -8.09 13.93
N PHE A 256 -31.35 -9.15 13.30
CA PHE A 256 -30.23 -9.10 12.36
C PHE A 256 -30.59 -9.74 11.02
N ASP A 257 -30.08 -9.16 9.94
CA ASP A 257 -30.23 -9.65 8.58
C ASP A 257 -28.92 -10.25 8.07
N ALA A 258 -29.03 -11.29 7.25
CA ALA A 258 -27.89 -11.93 6.62
C ALA A 258 -27.44 -11.12 5.41
N THR A 259 -26.16 -10.73 5.39
CA THR A 259 -25.50 -10.13 4.23
C THR A 259 -24.39 -11.06 3.77
N GLU A 260 -24.49 -11.57 2.54
CA GLU A 260 -23.37 -12.28 1.90
C GLU A 260 -22.26 -11.27 1.61
N ILE A 261 -21.06 -11.56 2.13
CA ILE A 261 -19.91 -10.67 1.94
C ILE A 261 -18.88 -11.25 0.97
N ASP A 262 -18.89 -12.57 0.78
CA ASP A 262 -17.98 -13.25 -0.15
C ASP A 262 -18.53 -14.61 -0.57
N SER A 263 -18.17 -15.04 -1.77
CA SER A 263 -18.41 -16.39 -2.26
C SER A 263 -17.30 -16.86 -3.18
N PHE A 264 -16.94 -18.13 -3.06
CA PHE A 264 -15.89 -18.73 -3.89
C PHE A 264 -16.19 -20.19 -4.20
N TYR A 265 -15.51 -20.69 -5.23
CA TYR A 265 -15.60 -22.08 -5.64
C TYR A 265 -14.36 -22.85 -5.21
N VAL A 266 -14.57 -24.05 -4.68
CA VAL A 266 -13.49 -24.99 -4.38
C VAL A 266 -13.69 -26.25 -5.20
N THR A 267 -12.73 -26.58 -6.04
CA THR A 267 -12.72 -27.81 -6.83
C THR A 267 -11.74 -28.81 -6.23
N VAL A 268 -12.25 -29.93 -5.73
CA VAL A 268 -11.44 -31.04 -5.24
C VAL A 268 -11.79 -32.30 -6.00
N LYS A 269 -10.80 -32.96 -6.62
CA LYS A 269 -11.00 -34.20 -7.40
C LYS A 269 -12.17 -34.09 -8.40
N ASN A 270 -12.21 -33.00 -9.17
CA ASN A 270 -13.26 -32.68 -10.15
C ASN A 270 -14.68 -32.49 -9.55
N ARG A 271 -14.78 -32.21 -8.25
CA ARG A 271 -16.04 -31.85 -7.59
C ARG A 271 -15.98 -30.40 -7.13
N THR A 272 -16.79 -29.57 -7.76
CA THR A 272 -16.89 -28.14 -7.44
C THR A 272 -17.94 -27.91 -6.35
N HIS A 273 -17.55 -27.18 -5.32
CA HIS A 273 -18.41 -26.74 -4.23
C HIS A 273 -18.44 -25.22 -4.23
N SER A 274 -19.63 -24.64 -4.01
CA SER A 274 -19.81 -23.23 -3.71
C SER A 274 -19.69 -23.03 -2.22
N VAL A 275 -18.87 -22.08 -1.80
CA VAL A 275 -18.76 -21.64 -0.41
C VAL A 275 -19.26 -20.21 -0.35
N GLN A 276 -20.17 -19.93 0.59
CA GLN A 276 -20.76 -18.60 0.78
C GLN A 276 -20.55 -18.16 2.21
N PHE A 277 -19.92 -17.01 2.40
CA PHE A 277 -19.68 -16.42 3.71
C PHE A 277 -20.61 -15.23 3.94
N SER A 278 -21.29 -15.24 5.09
CA SER A 278 -22.28 -14.23 5.44
C SER A 278 -22.06 -13.68 6.84
N THR A 279 -22.35 -12.39 7.00
CA THR A 279 -22.38 -11.69 8.29
C THR A 279 -23.82 -11.37 8.67
N CYS A 280 -24.07 -11.26 9.96
CA CYS A 280 -25.35 -10.83 10.51
C CYS A 280 -25.21 -9.41 11.07
N SER A 281 -25.80 -8.44 10.37
CA SER A 281 -25.80 -7.02 10.76
C SER A 281 -27.24 -6.49 10.84
N ASN A 282 -27.43 -5.38 11.54
CA ASN A 282 -28.68 -4.61 11.42
C ASN A 282 -28.45 -3.42 10.48
N SER A 283 -29.53 -2.79 10.02
CA SER A 283 -29.51 -1.62 9.12
C SER A 283 -28.71 -0.41 9.64
N SER A 284 -28.20 -0.46 10.86
CA SER A 284 -27.40 0.58 11.50
C SER A 284 -25.90 0.27 11.55
N SER A 285 -25.46 -0.91 11.08
CA SER A 285 -24.08 -1.38 11.19
C SER A 285 -23.53 -1.82 9.83
N VAL A 286 -22.50 -1.14 9.34
CA VAL A 286 -21.68 -1.61 8.20
C VAL A 286 -20.50 -2.39 8.77
N ILE A 287 -20.40 -3.68 8.44
CA ILE A 287 -19.28 -4.52 8.84
C ILE A 287 -18.32 -4.58 7.65
N PHE A 288 -17.13 -4.01 7.82
CA PHE A 288 -16.02 -4.22 6.90
C PHE A 288 -15.19 -5.41 7.39
N VAL A 289 -15.12 -6.47 6.60
CA VAL A 289 -14.20 -7.58 6.84
C VAL A 289 -12.99 -7.38 5.93
N HIS A 290 -11.83 -7.11 6.53
CA HIS A 290 -10.56 -7.10 5.82
C HIS A 290 -9.92 -8.50 5.96
N TRP A 291 -9.56 -9.10 4.84
CA TRP A 291 -8.80 -10.35 4.74
C TRP A 291 -7.31 -10.05 4.55
#